data_AF-A0A183I866-F1
#
_entry.id   AF-A0A183I866-F1
#
_cell.length_a   1.000
_cell.length_b   1.000
_cell.length_c   1.000
_cell.angle_alpha   90.00
_cell.angle_beta   90.00
_cell.angle_gamma   90.00
#
_symmetry.space_group_name_H-M   'P 1'
#
loop_
_entity.id
_entity.type
_entity.pdbx_description
1 polymer ?
#
loop_
_entity_poly.entity_id
_entity_poly.type
_entity_poly.pdbx_seq_one_letter_code
_entity_poly.pdbx_strand_id
1 'polypeptide(L)' 'MSVLLCLSLAVVISSSYVGLLYAFDFNGIDRDDPQSIKRRLLGATVNNIISIICTYAVLYKVNLKNYFLIN' A
#
# COMPACT_ATOMS: atom_id res chain seq x y z
N MET A 1 13.45 -14.87 -4.02
CA MET A 1 12.27 -14.18 -3.45
C MET A 1 11.13 -15.19 -3.42
N SER A 2 10.48 -15.45 -2.28
CA SER A 2 9.35 -16.40 -2.27
C SER A 2 8.18 -15.77 -3.02
N VAL A 3 7.73 -16.38 -4.12
CA VAL A 3 6.60 -15.92 -4.94
C VAL A 3 5.36 -15.64 -4.08
N LEU A 4 5.15 -16.48 -3.05
CA LEU A 4 4.08 -16.31 -2.07
C LEU A 4 4.14 -14.95 -1.35
N LEU A 5 5.34 -14.48 -1.00
CA LEU A 5 5.53 -13.23 -0.26
C LEU A 5 5.24 -12.01 -1.15
N CYS A 6 5.62 -12.08 -2.43
CA CYS A 6 5.26 -11.06 -3.41
C CYS A 6 3.74 -11.02 -3.65
N LEU A 7 3.10 -12.18 -3.80
CA LEU A 7 1.65 -12.28 -3.99
C LEU A 7 0.89 -11.73 -2.78
N SER A 8 1.27 -12.13 -1.56
CA SER A 8 0.65 -11.60 -0.34
C SER A 8 0.82 -10.09 -0.20
N LEU A 9 2.01 -9.56 -0.50
CA LEU A 9 2.27 -8.12 -0.43
C LEU A 9 1.40 -7.35 -1.44
N ALA A 10 1.29 -7.85 -2.68
CA ALA A 10 0.47 -7.25 -3.72
C ALA A 10 -1.02 -7.26 -3.36
N VAL A 11 -1.53 -8.37 -2.82
CA VAL A 11 -2.93 -8.48 -2.37
C VAL A 11 -3.21 -7.52 -1.22
N VAL A 12 -2.32 -7.44 -0.22
CA VAL A 12 -2.50 -6.53 0.92
C VAL A 12 -2.49 -5.07 0.48
N ILE A 13 -1.53 -4.65 -0.35
CA ILE A 13 -1.43 -3.27 -0.85
C ILE A 13 -2.65 -2.88 -1.71
N SER A 14 -3.12 -3.80 -2.55
CA SER A 14 -4.27 -3.53 -3.43
C SER A 14 -5.58 -3.48 -2.65
N SER A 15 -5.76 -4.39 -1.68
CA SER A 15 -6.96 -4.42 -0.82
C SER A 15 -6.98 -3.25 0.17
N SER A 16 -5.82 -2.85 0.72
CA SER A 16 -5.70 -1.68 1.60
C SER A 16 -6.05 -0.39 0.89
N TYR A 17 -5.69 -0.26 -0.39
CA TYR A 17 -6.08 0.89 -1.21
C TYR A 17 -7.59 1.06 -1.27
N VAL A 18 -8.33 -0.01 -1.58
CA VAL A 18 -9.79 0.01 -1.65
C VAL A 18 -10.40 0.32 -0.29
N GLY A 19 -9.90 -0.30 0.77
CA GLY A 19 -10.38 -0.05 2.14
C GLY A 19 -10.14 1.40 2.60
N LEU A 20 -8.95 1.95 2.34
CA LEU A 20 -8.62 3.34 2.67
C LEU A 20 -9.47 4.33 1.86
N LEU A 21 -9.70 4.06 0.58
CA LEU A 21 -10.62 4.87 -0.21
C LEU A 21 -12.02 4.89 0.40
N TYR A 22 -12.59 3.73 0.76
CA TYR A 22 -13.89 3.67 1.42
C TYR A 22 -13.90 4.37 2.78
N ALA A 23 -12.83 4.22 3.57
CA ALA A 23 -12.73 4.86 4.89
C ALA A 23 -12.63 6.38 4.80
N PHE A 24 -11.85 6.92 3.85
CA PHE A 24 -11.69 8.35 3.67
C PHE A 24 -12.87 9.00 2.94
N ASP A 25 -13.56 8.25 2.08
CA ASP A 25 -14.74 8.69 1.32
C ASP A 25 -16.08 8.40 2.03
N PHE A 26 -16.04 8.12 3.34
CA PHE A 26 -17.25 7.94 4.14
C PHE A 26 -18.15 9.19 3.99
N ASN A 27 -19.42 8.96 3.64
CA ASN A 27 -20.44 9.98 3.32
C ASN A 27 -20.34 10.70 1.96
N GLY A 28 -19.47 10.26 1.04
CA GLY A 28 -19.43 10.76 -0.34
C GLY A 28 -20.63 10.27 -1.17
N ILE A 29 -21.80 10.91 -1.02
CA ILE A 29 -22.98 10.63 -1.84
C ILE A 29 -22.76 11.09 -3.29
N ASP A 30 -21.96 12.15 -3.48
CA ASP A 30 -21.67 12.73 -4.78
C ASP A 30 -20.18 12.56 -5.13
N ARG A 31 -19.90 11.88 -6.25
CA ARG A 31 -18.52 11.53 -6.65
C ARG A 31 -17.76 12.71 -7.25
N ASP A 32 -18.48 13.74 -7.68
CA ASP A 32 -17.93 14.95 -8.28
C ASP A 32 -17.77 16.08 -7.24
N ASP A 33 -18.11 15.83 -5.97
CA ASP A 33 -17.83 16.79 -4.90
C ASP A 33 -16.31 16.98 -4.78
N PRO A 34 -15.79 18.21 -4.95
CA PRO A 34 -14.36 18.49 -4.81
C PRO A 34 -13.80 18.10 -3.43
N GLN A 35 -14.62 18.03 -2.38
CA GLN A 35 -14.21 17.51 -1.07
C GLN A 35 -14.03 15.98 -1.08
N SER A 36 -14.91 15.22 -1.74
CA SER A 36 -14.75 13.76 -1.89
C SER A 36 -13.48 13.44 -2.67
N ILE A 37 -13.21 14.16 -3.77
CA ILE A 37 -11.98 14.00 -4.56
C ILE A 37 -10.73 14.24 -3.71
N LYS A 38 -10.71 15.30 -2.88
CA LYS A 38 -9.58 15.59 -1.97
C LYS A 38 -9.35 14.46 -0.95
N ARG A 39 -10.43 13.90 -0.38
CA ARG A 39 -10.35 12.79 0.58
C ARG A 39 -9.83 11.51 -0.06
N ARG A 40 -10.29 11.19 -1.27
CA ARG A 40 -9.79 10.04 -2.05
C ARG A 40 -8.31 10.22 -2.43
N LEU A 41 -7.89 11.43 -2.80
CA LEU A 41 -6.48 11.74 -3.07
C LEU A 41 -5.61 11.54 -1.84
N LEU A 42 -6.06 11.99 -0.66
CA LEU A 42 -5.37 11.76 0.61
C LEU A 42 -5.27 10.27 0.93
N GLY A 43 -6.36 9.52 0.81
CA GLY A 43 -6.36 8.06 1.02
C GLY A 43 -5.39 7.33 0.08
N ALA A 44 -5.39 7.69 -1.20
CA ALA A 44 -4.46 7.15 -2.19
C ALA A 44 -2.99 7.51 -1.87
N THR A 45 -2.73 8.74 -1.44
CA THR A 45 -1.38 9.20 -1.09
C THR A 45 -0.86 8.44 0.14
N VAL A 46 -1.66 8.32 1.19
CA VAL A 46 -1.32 7.57 2.40
C VAL A 46 -1.07 6.10 2.07
N ASN A 47 -1.94 5.47 1.28
CA ASN A 47 -1.76 4.07 0.89
C ASN A 47 -0.45 3.87 0.11
N ASN A 48 -0.12 4.76 -0.83
CA ASN A 48 1.12 4.68 -1.60
C ASN A 48 2.36 4.85 -0.73
N ILE A 49 2.36 5.81 0.21
CA ILE A 49 3.50 6.01 1.13
C ILE A 49 3.74 4.74 1.96
N ILE A 50 2.69 4.18 2.56
CA ILE A 50 2.79 2.95 3.36
C ILE A 50 3.29 1.78 2.48
N SER A 51 2.75 1.66 1.26
CA SER A 51 3.13 0.59 0.32
C SER A 51 4.60 0.66 -0.07
N ILE A 52 5.14 1.85 -0.30
CA ILE A 52 6.56 2.06 -0.59
C ILE A 52 7.42 1.67 0.61
N ILE A 53 7.06 2.12 1.82
CA ILE A 53 7.80 1.80 3.05
C ILE A 53 7.82 0.29 3.30
N CYS A 54 6.66 -0.38 3.20
CA CYS A 54 6.57 -1.82 3.36
C CYS A 54 7.41 -2.58 2.32
N THR A 55 7.32 -2.17 1.05
CA THR A 55 8.11 -2.78 -0.02
C THR A 55 9.61 -2.62 0.23
N TYR A 56 10.04 -1.42 0.60
CA TYR A 56 11.44 -1.15 0.94
C TYR A 56 11.92 -1.99 2.12
N ALA A 57 11.14 -2.09 3.21
CA ALA A 57 11.48 -2.88 4.38
C ALA A 57 11.61 -4.38 4.04
N VAL A 58 10.70 -4.91 3.22
CA VAL A 58 10.76 -6.30 2.75
C VAL A 58 12.02 -6.53 1.91
N LEU A 59 12.30 -5.65 0.93
CA LEU A 59 13.50 -5.76 0.08
C LEU A 59 14.79 -5.65 0.90
N TYR A 60 14.84 -4.73 1.86
CA TYR A 60 15.98 -4.58 2.77
C TYR A 60 16.25 -5.85 3.57
N LYS A 61 15.20 -6.42 4.19
CA LYS A 61 15.32 -7.67 4.95
C LYS A 61 15.76 -8.85 4.09
N VAL A 62 15.26 -8.94 2.85
CA VAL A 62 15.66 -9.99 1.90
C VAL A 62 17.12 -9.83 1.49
N ASN A 63 17.56 -8.62 1.11
CA ASN A 63 18.94 -8.36 0.73
C ASN A 63 19.91 -8.59 1.89
N LEU A 64 19.55 -8.17 3.11
CA LEU A 64 20.33 -8.43 4.31
C LEU A 64 20.48 -9.94 4.56
N LYS A 65 19.37 -10.70 4.48
CA LYS A 65 19.42 -12.15 4.63
C LYS A 65 20.30 -12.81 3.57
N ASN A 66 20.22 -12.36 2.32
CA ASN A 66 21.09 -12.86 1.26
C ASN A 66 22.56 -12.56 1.56
N TYR A 67 22.90 -11.34 1.99
CA TYR A 67 24.29 -10.99 2.34
C TYR A 67 24.89 -11.93 3.41
N PHE A 68 24.12 -12.28 4.44
CA PHE A 68 24.52 -13.23 5.50
C PHE A 68 24.51 -14.71 5.07
N LEU A 69 23.92 -15.06 3.92
CA LEU A 69 23.95 -16.43 3.40
C LEU A 69 25.12 -16.66 2.43
N ILE A 70 25.69 -15.58 1.89
CA ILE A 70 26.77 -15.63 0.89
C ILE A 70 28.14 -15.33 1.52
N ASN A 71 28.17 -14.68 2.70
CA ASN A 71 29.36 -14.50 3.54
C ASN A 71 29.27 -15.37 4.79
#